data_AF-A0A920GUV3-F1
#
_entry.id   AF-A0A920GUV3-F1
#
_cell.length_a   1.000
_cell.length_b   1.000
_cell.length_c   1.000
_cell.angle_alpha   90.00
_cell.angle_beta   90.00
_cell.angle_gamma   90.00
#
_symmetry.space_group_name_H-M   'P 1'
#
loop_
_entity.id
_entity.type
_entity.pdbx_description
1 polymer ?
#
loop_
_entity_poly.entity_id
_entity_poly.type
_entity_poly.pdbx_seq_one_letter_code
_entity_poly.pdbx_strand_id
1 'polypeptide(L)'
;MIRKSFQNKEWHTDMTFKKNPPLGSILIGRIIPESGGDTMFSSLSKAYDDLSQEWKEKLEEMNAIHSFEFGFKESLEEKGGRERLADALKENPPVSHPVIKQHPLTGRKVIYVNRLFTSHIEGDDPEGSILNFLFNHIHQDKYQCRFSGKITL
;
A
#
# COMPACT_ATOMS: atom_id res chain seq x y z
N MET A 1 1.50 -4.22 6.25
CA MET A 1 1.14 -2.95 6.91
C MET A 1 1.23 -1.85 5.88
N ILE A 2 0.29 -0.91 5.87
CA ILE A 2 0.40 0.32 5.06
C ILE A 2 0.80 1.49 5.96
N ARG A 3 1.43 2.52 5.38
CA ARG A 3 1.83 3.74 6.07
C ARG A 3 1.44 4.99 5.29
N LYS A 4 1.28 6.10 6.00
CA LYS A 4 1.10 7.45 5.46
C LYS A 4 2.03 8.41 6.20
N SER A 5 2.69 9.30 5.47
CA SER A 5 3.63 10.28 6.02
C SER A 5 3.43 11.66 5.39
N PHE A 6 4.14 12.66 5.89
CA PHE A 6 4.08 14.01 5.32
C PHE A 6 4.48 14.06 3.83
N GLN A 7 5.47 13.26 3.42
CA GLN A 7 5.92 13.20 2.03
C GLN A 7 5.03 12.30 1.16
N ASN A 8 4.52 11.19 1.72
CA ASN A 8 3.63 10.27 1.01
C ASN A 8 2.23 10.36 1.58
N LYS A 9 1.41 11.21 0.94
CA LYS A 9 0.06 11.55 1.41
C LYS A 9 -0.95 10.42 1.26
N GLU A 10 -0.66 9.44 0.41
CA GLU A 10 -1.46 8.23 0.25
C GLU A 10 -0.96 7.08 1.12
N TRP A 11 -1.90 6.31 1.65
CA TRP A 11 -1.61 5.11 2.41
C TRP A 11 -1.07 4.00 1.50
N HIS A 12 0.12 3.49 1.82
CA HIS A 12 0.80 2.50 0.98
C HIS A 12 1.70 1.53 1.75
N THR A 13 1.89 0.34 1.17
CA THR A 13 3.06 -0.50 1.42
C THR A 13 4.11 -0.12 0.38
N ASP A 14 5.38 -0.05 0.78
CA ASP A 14 6.46 0.31 -0.12
C ASP A 14 6.59 -0.68 -1.29
N MET A 15 6.71 -0.15 -2.51
CA MET A 15 7.13 -0.89 -3.70
C MET A 15 6.31 -2.14 -4.04
N THR A 16 5.00 -2.15 -3.77
CA THR A 16 4.16 -3.31 -4.12
C THR A 16 4.06 -3.58 -5.63
N PHE A 17 4.45 -2.60 -6.47
CA PHE A 17 4.61 -2.78 -7.92
C PHE A 17 5.78 -3.69 -8.32
N LYS A 18 6.63 -4.10 -7.38
CA LYS A 18 7.69 -5.10 -7.62
C LYS A 18 7.13 -6.52 -7.48
N LYS A 19 7.71 -7.48 -8.23
CA LYS A 19 7.42 -8.92 -8.07
C LYS A 19 7.78 -9.45 -6.68
N ASN A 20 8.90 -8.99 -6.13
CA ASN A 20 9.35 -9.31 -4.77
C ASN A 20 9.49 -8.01 -3.96
N PRO A 21 8.39 -7.50 -3.37
CA PRO A 21 8.42 -6.31 -2.53
C PRO A 21 9.28 -6.52 -1.27
N PRO A 22 9.84 -5.45 -0.68
CA PRO A 22 10.60 -5.54 0.55
C PRO A 22 9.75 -6.12 1.68
N LEU A 23 10.36 -6.97 2.53
CA LEU A 23 9.68 -7.56 3.69
C LEU A 23 9.40 -6.51 4.79
N GLY A 24 10.26 -5.50 4.89
CA GLY A 24 10.15 -4.42 5.87
C GLY A 24 11.08 -3.26 5.52
N SER A 25 10.91 -2.17 6.24
CA SER A 25 11.65 -0.92 6.04
C SER A 25 12.16 -0.42 7.38
N ILE A 26 13.36 0.18 7.40
CA ILE A 26 13.91 0.90 8.56
C ILE A 26 13.95 2.38 8.18
N LEU A 27 13.38 3.23 9.06
CA LEU A 27 13.37 4.68 8.88
C LEU A 27 14.12 5.35 10.04
N ILE A 28 15.05 6.24 9.71
CA ILE A 28 15.85 6.99 10.70
C ILE A 28 15.55 8.48 10.55
N GLY A 29 14.98 9.09 11.59
CA GLY A 29 14.77 10.53 11.66
C GLY A 29 16.08 11.26 11.98
N ARG A 30 16.65 11.97 10.99
CA ARG A 30 17.87 12.77 11.18
C ARG A 30 17.58 14.20 11.66
N ILE A 31 16.53 14.78 11.11
CA ILE A 31 15.99 16.08 11.48
C ILE A 31 14.49 15.86 11.59
N ILE A 32 13.93 16.11 12.78
CA ILE A 32 12.50 15.92 13.06
C ILE A 32 11.95 17.29 13.48
N PRO A 33 10.88 17.79 12.85
CA PRO A 33 10.29 19.07 13.22
C PRO A 33 9.73 19.02 14.65
N GLU A 34 9.71 20.17 15.33
CA GLU A 34 9.18 20.28 16.70
C GLU A 34 7.69 19.90 16.78
N SER A 35 6.95 20.06 15.69
CA SER A 35 5.56 19.63 15.56
C SER A 35 5.28 19.08 14.16
N GLY A 36 4.37 18.12 14.08
CA GLY A 36 4.03 17.42 12.85
C GLY A 36 5.08 16.37 12.44
N GLY A 37 5.00 15.90 11.19
CA GLY A 37 5.96 14.92 10.65
C GLY A 37 5.72 13.46 11.05
N ASP A 38 4.60 13.17 11.73
CA ASP A 38 4.28 11.83 12.18
C ASP A 38 4.08 10.85 11.02
N THR A 39 4.39 9.59 11.30
CA THR A 39 4.07 8.49 10.39
C THR A 39 2.98 7.65 11.02
N MET A 40 1.88 7.47 10.29
CA MET A 40 0.80 6.57 10.70
C MET A 40 0.96 5.23 10.00
N PHE A 41 0.56 4.16 10.68
CA PHE A 41 0.59 2.80 10.18
C PHE A 41 -0.76 2.13 10.39
N SER A 42 -1.17 1.26 9.46
CA SER A 42 -2.37 0.42 9.61
C SER A 42 -2.04 -1.07 9.55
N SER A 43 -2.64 -1.85 10.46
CA SER A 43 -2.49 -3.29 10.58
C SER A 43 -3.42 -4.04 9.62
N LEU A 44 -2.87 -4.44 8.48
CA LEU A 44 -3.59 -5.20 7.44
C LEU A 44 -3.99 -6.62 7.88
N SER A 45 -3.32 -7.20 8.88
CA SER A 45 -3.71 -8.49 9.45
C SER A 45 -4.92 -8.35 10.37
N LYS A 46 -4.97 -7.31 11.21
CA LYS A 46 -6.17 -7.03 12.03
C LYS A 46 -7.37 -6.70 11.13
N ALA A 47 -7.15 -5.93 10.07
CA ALA A 47 -8.20 -5.65 9.10
C ALA A 47 -8.73 -6.93 8.42
N TYR A 48 -7.85 -7.89 8.10
CA TYR A 48 -8.27 -9.20 7.60
C TYR A 48 -9.08 -9.99 8.64
N ASP A 49 -8.60 -10.04 9.89
CA ASP A 49 -9.27 -10.80 10.96
C ASP A 49 -10.72 -10.32 11.16
N ASP A 50 -10.97 -9.02 11.00
CA ASP A 50 -12.27 -8.35 11.15
C ASP A 50 -13.21 -8.50 9.92
N LEU A 51 -12.78 -9.12 8.82
CA LEU A 51 -13.68 -9.44 7.69
C LEU A 51 -14.66 -10.56 8.06
N SER A 52 -15.87 -10.51 7.50
CA SER A 52 -16.80 -11.64 7.56
C SER A 52 -16.20 -12.86 6.84
N GLN A 53 -16.71 -14.05 7.17
CA GLN A 53 -16.24 -15.29 6.54
C GLN A 53 -16.47 -15.29 5.02
N GLU A 54 -17.63 -14.79 4.58
CA GLU A 54 -17.96 -14.64 3.15
C GLU A 54 -16.95 -13.74 2.42
N TRP A 55 -16.56 -12.61 3.03
CA TRP A 55 -15.54 -11.74 2.44
C TRP A 55 -14.18 -12.42 2.40
N LYS A 56 -13.80 -13.19 3.42
CA LYS A 56 -12.52 -13.91 3.43
C LYS A 56 -12.46 -14.93 2.29
N GLU A 57 -13.51 -15.72 2.12
CA GLU A 57 -13.61 -16.72 1.05
C GLU A 57 -13.54 -16.08 -0.33
N LYS A 58 -14.35 -15.04 -0.57
CA LYS A 58 -14.35 -14.32 -1.84
C LYS A 58 -12.98 -13.74 -2.19
N LEU A 59 -12.32 -13.08 -1.24
CA LEU A 59 -11.08 -12.34 -1.49
C LEU A 59 -9.85 -13.24 -1.61
N GLU A 60 -9.88 -14.46 -1.07
CA GLU A 60 -8.76 -15.41 -1.14
C GLU A 60 -8.47 -15.91 -2.56
N GLU A 61 -9.45 -15.83 -3.45
CA GLU A 61 -9.31 -16.24 -4.86
C GLU A 61 -8.96 -15.08 -5.79
N MET A 62 -8.96 -13.84 -5.30
CA MET A 62 -8.76 -12.64 -6.12
C MET A 62 -7.31 -12.19 -6.15
N ASN A 63 -6.88 -11.62 -7.29
CA ASN A 63 -5.61 -10.91 -7.41
C ASN A 63 -5.83 -9.43 -7.73
N ALA A 64 -4.88 -8.61 -7.31
CA ALA A 64 -4.82 -7.18 -7.58
C ALA A 64 -3.61 -6.83 -8.43
N ILE A 65 -3.79 -5.90 -9.36
CA ILE A 65 -2.69 -5.37 -10.15
C ILE A 65 -2.06 -4.19 -9.42
N HIS A 66 -0.76 -4.29 -9.15
CA HIS A 66 0.05 -3.21 -8.60
C HIS A 66 0.94 -2.62 -9.70
N SER A 67 0.85 -1.31 -9.91
CA SER A 67 1.50 -0.63 -11.04
C SER A 67 2.37 0.53 -10.58
N PHE A 68 3.60 0.58 -11.10
CA PHE A 68 4.50 1.73 -10.94
C PHE A 68 3.90 2.96 -11.63
N GLU A 69 3.45 2.81 -12.87
CA GLU A 69 2.84 3.90 -13.63
C GLU A 69 1.63 4.51 -12.90
N PHE A 70 0.81 3.66 -12.26
CA PHE A 70 -0.32 4.14 -11.46
C PHE A 70 0.13 4.95 -10.24
N GLY A 71 1.10 4.45 -9.47
CA GLY A 71 1.56 5.13 -8.25
C GLY A 71 2.48 6.33 -8.45
N PHE A 72 3.04 6.50 -9.65
CA PHE A 72 3.88 7.64 -10.01
C PHE A 72 3.23 8.53 -11.08
N LYS A 73 1.90 8.45 -11.23
CA LYS A 73 1.13 9.20 -12.24
C LYS A 73 1.47 10.70 -12.26
N GLU A 74 1.48 11.36 -11.09
CA GLU A 74 1.81 12.79 -11.00
C GLU A 74 3.20 13.10 -11.55
N SER A 75 4.21 12.32 -11.16
CA SER A 75 5.59 12.48 -11.67
C SER A 75 5.74 12.20 -13.16
N LEU A 76 4.86 11.36 -13.73
CA LEU A 76 4.85 11.05 -15.15
C LEU A 76 4.16 12.13 -15.98
N GLU A 77 3.18 12.84 -15.40
CA GLU A 77 2.45 13.96 -16.02
C GLU A 77 3.25 15.27 -16.02
N GLU A 78 4.28 15.38 -15.19
CA GLU A 78 5.24 16.49 -15.24
C GLU A 78 5.91 16.61 -16.62
N LYS A 79 6.28 17.84 -17.02
CA LYS A 79 6.97 18.08 -18.29
C LYS A 79 8.30 17.30 -18.34
N GLY A 80 8.42 16.38 -19.29
CA GLY A 80 9.57 15.49 -19.43
C GLY A 80 9.58 14.31 -18.44
N GLY A 81 8.54 14.13 -17.62
CA GLY A 81 8.42 13.07 -16.62
C GLY A 81 8.51 11.67 -17.21
N ARG A 82 7.79 11.41 -18.32
CA ARG A 82 7.86 10.10 -19.02
C ARG A 82 9.23 9.79 -19.59
N GLU A 83 9.97 10.79 -20.09
CA GLU A 83 11.33 10.60 -20.59
C GLU A 83 12.30 10.34 -19.41
N ARG A 84 12.19 11.16 -18.36
CA ARG A 84 12.97 11.01 -17.11
C ARG A 84 12.77 9.67 -16.42
N LEU A 85 11.59 9.07 -16.54
CA LEU A 85 11.21 7.80 -15.89
C LEU A 85 11.07 6.63 -16.89
N ALA A 86 11.57 6.77 -18.13
CA ALA A 86 11.40 5.76 -19.17
C ALA A 86 11.97 4.39 -18.78
N ASP A 87 13.19 4.35 -18.23
CA ASP A 87 13.81 3.10 -17.76
C ASP A 87 13.03 2.51 -16.59
N ALA A 88 12.58 3.34 -15.64
CA ALA A 88 11.78 2.88 -14.51
C ALA A 88 10.44 2.29 -14.97
N LEU A 89 9.76 2.87 -15.97
CA LEU A 89 8.55 2.30 -16.56
C LEU A 89 8.82 0.92 -17.18
N LYS A 90 9.91 0.81 -17.95
CA LYS A 90 10.30 -0.44 -18.60
C LYS A 90 10.67 -1.55 -17.61
N GLU A 91 11.35 -1.20 -16.53
CA GLU A 91 11.79 -2.14 -15.50
C GLU A 91 10.69 -2.54 -14.51
N ASN A 92 9.58 -1.80 -14.47
CA ASN A 92 8.49 -2.02 -13.53
C ASN A 92 7.14 -2.18 -14.24
N PRO A 93 6.98 -3.22 -15.08
CA PRO A 93 5.66 -3.55 -15.62
C PRO A 93 4.68 -3.87 -14.47
N PRO A 94 3.36 -3.70 -14.67
CA PRO A 94 2.37 -4.06 -13.66
C PRO A 94 2.51 -5.51 -13.18
N VAL A 95 2.30 -5.72 -11.89
CA VAL A 95 2.45 -7.03 -11.24
C VAL A 95 1.15 -7.43 -10.57
N SER A 96 0.72 -8.68 -10.81
CA SER A 96 -0.42 -9.29 -10.12
C SER A 96 0.03 -9.89 -8.78
N HIS A 97 -0.64 -9.52 -7.70
CA HIS A 97 -0.45 -10.09 -6.35
C HIS A 97 -1.79 -10.56 -5.78
N PRO A 98 -1.84 -11.62 -4.96
CA PRO A 98 -3.06 -12.02 -4.26
C PRO A 98 -3.60 -10.88 -3.39
N VAL A 99 -4.92 -10.66 -3.43
CA VAL A 99 -5.59 -9.68 -2.56
C VAL A 99 -5.41 -10.08 -1.09
N ILE A 100 -5.46 -11.38 -0.79
CA ILE A 100 -5.09 -11.92 0.52
C ILE A 100 -3.73 -12.60 0.44
N LYS A 101 -2.74 -12.02 1.14
CA LYS A 101 -1.38 -12.55 1.18
C LYS A 101 -1.06 -13.16 2.53
N GLN A 102 -0.36 -14.28 2.55
CA GLN A 102 0.17 -14.85 3.79
C GLN A 102 1.54 -14.24 4.13
N HIS A 103 1.71 -13.75 5.35
CA HIS A 103 2.98 -13.21 5.82
C HIS A 103 3.98 -14.36 6.07
N PRO A 104 5.16 -14.36 5.42
CA PRO A 104 6.03 -15.54 5.36
C PRO A 104 6.62 -15.98 6.70
N LEU A 105 6.76 -15.06 7.67
CA LEU A 105 7.33 -15.38 8.99
C LEU A 105 6.28 -15.70 10.06
N THR A 106 5.07 -15.16 9.94
CA THR A 106 4.06 -15.23 11.01
C THR A 106 2.88 -16.11 10.63
N GLY A 107 2.75 -16.49 9.35
CA GLY A 107 1.64 -17.24 8.82
C GLY A 107 0.31 -16.47 8.77
N ARG A 108 0.26 -15.23 9.28
CA ARG A 108 -0.96 -14.42 9.29
C ARG A 108 -1.34 -13.96 7.89
N LYS A 109 -2.62 -14.01 7.58
CA LYS A 109 -3.18 -13.43 6.35
C LYS A 109 -3.31 -11.92 6.48
N VAL A 110 -3.11 -11.20 5.38
CA VAL A 110 -3.22 -9.74 5.29
C VAL A 110 -3.99 -9.35 4.03
N ILE A 111 -4.78 -8.28 4.13
CA ILE A 111 -5.33 -7.60 2.95
C ILE A 111 -4.18 -6.84 2.27
N TYR A 112 -3.81 -7.23 1.06
CA TYR A 112 -2.59 -6.79 0.37
C TYR A 112 -2.88 -5.84 -0.80
N VAL A 113 -3.65 -4.78 -0.54
CA VAL A 113 -3.90 -3.69 -1.48
C VAL A 113 -3.53 -2.34 -0.87
N ASN A 114 -3.28 -1.33 -1.70
CA ASN A 114 -3.09 0.04 -1.23
C ASN A 114 -3.42 1.09 -2.30
N ARG A 115 -3.85 2.29 -1.86
CA ARG A 115 -4.32 3.37 -2.74
C ARG A 115 -3.26 3.89 -3.71
N LEU A 116 -2.00 3.82 -3.31
CA LEU A 116 -0.93 4.38 -4.13
C LEU A 116 -0.61 3.48 -5.33
N PHE A 117 -0.50 2.16 -5.14
CA PHE A 117 0.02 1.28 -6.17
C PHE A 117 -0.99 0.30 -6.75
N THR A 118 -2.08 -0.02 -6.04
CA THR A 118 -3.08 -0.95 -6.57
C THR A 118 -3.98 -0.23 -7.56
N SER A 119 -3.88 -0.60 -8.84
CA SER A 119 -4.67 0.04 -9.91
C SER A 119 -6.09 -0.53 -9.99
N HIS A 120 -6.24 -1.86 -9.88
CA HIS A 120 -7.53 -2.55 -9.89
C HIS A 120 -7.39 -3.97 -9.33
N ILE A 121 -8.53 -4.60 -9.05
CA ILE A 121 -8.64 -6.04 -8.76
C ILE A 121 -9.14 -6.75 -10.02
N GLU A 122 -8.51 -7.87 -10.36
CA GLU A 122 -8.93 -8.70 -11.49
C GLU A 122 -10.34 -9.26 -11.23
N GLY A 123 -11.27 -9.01 -12.15
CA GLY A 123 -12.66 -9.46 -12.02
C GLY A 123 -13.54 -8.60 -11.09
N ASP A 124 -13.04 -7.45 -10.62
CA ASP A 124 -13.87 -6.43 -9.97
C ASP A 124 -14.78 -5.73 -10.99
N ASP A 125 -15.82 -5.05 -10.53
CA ASP A 125 -16.65 -4.22 -11.40
C ASP A 125 -15.86 -3.01 -11.95
N PRO A 126 -16.29 -2.38 -13.06
CA PRO A 126 -15.59 -1.23 -13.65
C PRO A 126 -15.35 -0.07 -12.66
N GLU A 127 -16.21 0.05 -11.65
CA GLU A 127 -16.14 1.12 -10.64
C GLU A 127 -15.21 0.73 -9.47
N GLY A 128 -14.68 -0.50 -9.49
CA GLY A 128 -13.75 -1.03 -8.51
C GLY A 128 -14.37 -1.10 -7.12
N SER A 129 -15.64 -1.53 -7.00
CA SER A 129 -16.39 -1.44 -5.75
C SER A 129 -15.75 -2.27 -4.64
N ILE A 130 -15.19 -3.45 -4.96
CA ILE A 130 -14.47 -4.28 -3.98
C ILE A 130 -13.19 -3.57 -3.55
N LEU A 131 -12.39 -3.08 -4.49
CA LEU A 131 -11.15 -2.37 -4.17
C LEU A 131 -11.42 -1.13 -3.29
N ASN A 132 -12.45 -0.35 -3.62
CA ASN A 132 -12.86 0.81 -2.85
C ASN A 132 -13.35 0.44 -1.44
N PHE A 133 -14.12 -0.64 -1.30
CA PHE A 133 -14.48 -1.19 0.00
C PHE A 133 -13.24 -1.55 0.83
N LEU A 134 -12.29 -2.28 0.25
CA LEU A 134 -11.06 -2.69 0.95
C LEU A 134 -10.23 -1.49 1.38
N PHE A 135 -10.08 -0.48 0.52
CA PHE A 135 -9.41 0.75 0.89
C PHE A 135 -10.09 1.44 2.07
N ASN A 136 -11.41 1.55 2.07
CA ASN A 136 -12.12 2.18 3.19
C ASN A 136 -11.99 1.35 4.47
N HIS A 137 -12.04 0.01 4.35
CA HIS A 137 -11.88 -0.90 5.48
C HIS A 137 -10.49 -0.78 6.12
N ILE A 138 -9.41 -0.92 5.37
CA ILE A 138 -8.04 -0.90 5.92
C ILE A 138 -7.63 0.47 6.51
N HIS A 139 -8.38 1.54 6.21
CA HIS A 139 -8.15 2.88 6.77
C HIS A 139 -8.98 3.19 8.01
N GLN A 140 -9.77 2.26 8.55
CA GLN A 140 -10.48 2.53 9.80
C GLN A 140 -9.50 2.74 10.97
N ASP A 141 -9.78 3.73 11.83
CA ASP A 141 -8.90 4.16 12.91
C ASP A 141 -8.54 3.03 13.89
N LYS A 142 -9.44 2.06 14.09
CA LYS A 142 -9.20 0.89 14.95
C LYS A 142 -8.03 0.00 14.49
N TYR A 143 -7.58 0.13 13.23
CA TYR A 143 -6.42 -0.59 12.71
C TYR A 143 -5.14 0.23 12.75
N GLN A 144 -5.22 1.51 13.11
CA GLN A 144 -4.13 2.45 12.97
C GLN A 144 -3.31 2.61 14.25
N CYS A 145 -2.03 2.91 14.10
CA CYS A 145 -1.20 3.49 15.14
C CYS A 145 -0.42 4.68 14.58
N ARG A 146 -0.03 5.60 15.46
CA ARG A 146 0.69 6.82 15.12
C ARG A 146 2.04 6.81 15.81
N PHE A 147 3.10 6.99 15.03
CA PHE A 147 4.45 7.14 15.54
C PHE A 147 4.90 8.59 15.38
N SER A 148 5.14 9.24 16.51
CA SER A 148 5.69 10.59 16.58
C SER A 148 7.18 10.50 16.87
N GLY A 149 7.99 10.96 15.92
CA GLY A 149 9.43 11.03 16.10
C GLY A 149 9.78 12.07 17.17
N LYS A 150 10.67 11.72 18.10
CA LYS A 150 11.32 12.68 18.99
C LYS A 150 12.82 12.41 18.95
N ILE A 151 13.62 13.44 18.68
CA ILE A 151 15.06 13.39 18.93
C ILE A 151 15.23 13.82 20.38
N THR A 152 15.60 12.89 21.26
CA THR A 152 16.06 13.24 22.60
C THR A 152 17.57 13.34 22.52
N LEU A 153 18.12 14.54 22.75
CA LEU A 153 19.56 14.79 22.84
C LEU A 153 20.10 14.31 24.19
#